data_AF-A0A2V9FYW3-F1
#
_entry.id   AF-A0A2V9FYW3-F1
#
_cell.length_a   1.000
_cell.length_b   1.000
_cell.length_c   1.000
_cell.angle_alpha   90.00
_cell.angle_beta   90.00
_cell.angle_gamma   90.00
#
_symmetry.space_group_name_H-M   'P 1'
#
loop_
_entity.id
_entity.type
_entity.pdbx_description
1 polymer ?
#
loop_
_entity_poly.entity_id
_entity_poly.type
_entity_poly.pdbx_seq_one_letter_code
_entity_poly.pdbx_strand_id
1 'polypeptide(L)'
;MKHITAISSLILVVLLPGVCVSAQRNMALADNAALRYWSAFSAVQDSAITDEQARELNAILDGTAPYDDTKYKDLLEKNTLALEIMARATSLANCDWGLDYGAEDVPVEYARKALVLGRLNVLYAFHLFIAGNKDGGVRTFAAGLRFSHDVGNGGSLFATLIAKDLLVNHLRAVADVLHLEQLSAAQRAQLQEAVRRLGEGLDWRTAAKLDLEGLRSHYAGDAVTSTALTRIISSYVVVLEDQSKLPTLDAAIRSAPQQLANLIPNAKRVLEQKQDLNNRLLQTRSLLQ
;
A
#
# COMPACT_ATOMS: atom_id res chain seq x y z
N MET A 1 -73.31 -47.27 -4.57
CA MET A 1 -72.38 -48.35 -4.15
C MET A 1 -71.07 -48.17 -4.89
N LYS A 2 -69.94 -48.25 -4.16
CA LYS A 2 -68.53 -48.29 -4.63
C LYS A 2 -67.98 -46.96 -5.18
N HIS A 3 -66.79 -46.45 -4.85
CA HIS A 3 -65.83 -46.64 -3.76
C HIS A 3 -65.06 -45.31 -3.67
N ILE A 4 -64.79 -44.84 -2.45
CA ILE A 4 -63.92 -43.69 -2.16
C ILE A 4 -62.47 -44.16 -2.34
N THR A 5 -61.71 -43.49 -3.20
CA THR A 5 -60.25 -43.60 -3.27
C THR A 5 -59.64 -42.22 -3.04
N ALA A 6 -59.12 -42.03 -1.83
CA ALA A 6 -58.31 -40.88 -1.46
C ALA A 6 -56.97 -40.95 -2.19
N ILE A 7 -56.66 -39.93 -2.99
CA ILE A 7 -55.35 -39.76 -3.62
C ILE A 7 -54.50 -38.95 -2.63
N SER A 8 -53.56 -39.63 -1.98
CA SER A 8 -52.53 -39.01 -1.14
C SER A 8 -51.61 -38.14 -2.00
N SER A 9 -51.67 -36.82 -1.81
CA SER A 9 -50.69 -35.89 -2.38
C SER A 9 -49.33 -36.07 -1.69
N LEU A 10 -48.38 -36.67 -2.39
CA LEU A 10 -46.96 -36.65 -2.02
C LEU A 10 -46.40 -35.27 -2.37
N ILE A 11 -46.11 -34.47 -1.34
CA ILE A 11 -45.34 -33.22 -1.47
C ILE A 11 -43.86 -33.61 -1.64
N LEU A 12 -43.35 -33.51 -2.86
CA LEU A 12 -41.93 -33.64 -3.16
C LEU A 12 -41.23 -32.31 -2.82
N VAL A 13 -40.64 -32.22 -1.64
CA VAL A 13 -39.76 -31.10 -1.26
C VAL A 13 -38.44 -31.25 -2.00
N VAL A 14 -38.25 -30.46 -3.06
CA VAL A 14 -36.97 -30.34 -3.75
C VAL A 14 -36.05 -29.48 -2.88
N LEU A 15 -35.14 -30.12 -2.14
CA LEU A 15 -34.00 -29.48 -1.50
C LEU A 15 -33.04 -28.99 -2.59
N LEU A 16 -33.18 -27.72 -3.00
CA LEU A 16 -32.17 -27.02 -3.78
C LEU A 16 -30.96 -26.77 -2.87
N PRO A 17 -29.76 -27.31 -3.16
CA PRO A 17 -28.56 -26.89 -2.45
C PRO A 17 -28.31 -25.41 -2.74
N GLY A 18 -28.29 -24.61 -1.68
CA GLY A 18 -27.91 -23.20 -1.73
C GLY A 18 -26.48 -23.08 -2.22
N VAL A 19 -26.32 -22.91 -3.53
CA VAL A 19 -25.10 -22.37 -4.10
C VAL A 19 -25.07 -20.91 -3.66
N CYS A 20 -24.26 -20.61 -2.65
CA CYS A 20 -23.82 -19.24 -2.40
C CYS A 20 -23.08 -18.78 -3.65
N VAL A 21 -23.82 -18.18 -4.59
CA VAL A 21 -23.23 -17.33 -5.62
C VAL A 21 -22.66 -16.15 -4.85
N SER A 22 -21.36 -16.17 -4.60
CA SER A 22 -20.62 -14.98 -4.19
C SER A 22 -20.84 -13.95 -5.28
N ALA A 23 -21.80 -13.07 -5.09
CA ALA A 23 -21.98 -11.92 -5.95
C ALA A 23 -20.65 -11.16 -5.93
N GLN A 24 -19.96 -11.14 -7.08
CA GLN A 24 -18.94 -10.14 -7.34
C GLN A 24 -19.61 -8.80 -7.02
N ARG A 25 -19.21 -8.16 -5.92
CA ARG A 25 -19.64 -6.81 -5.62
C ARG A 25 -19.18 -5.97 -6.80
N ASN A 26 -20.10 -5.63 -7.70
CA ASN A 26 -19.91 -4.59 -8.69
C ASN A 26 -19.78 -3.28 -7.92
N MET A 27 -18.59 -3.03 -7.37
CA MET A 27 -18.28 -1.76 -6.74
C MET A 27 -18.34 -0.68 -7.82
N ALA A 28 -19.05 0.41 -7.56
CA ALA A 28 -19.13 1.49 -8.51
C ALA A 28 -17.71 2.05 -8.73
N LEU A 29 -17.30 2.25 -9.98
CA LEU A 29 -15.99 2.84 -10.31
C LEU A 29 -15.79 4.20 -9.62
N ALA A 30 -16.88 4.93 -9.35
CA ALA A 30 -16.87 6.18 -8.62
C ALA A 30 -16.29 6.07 -7.18
N ASP A 31 -16.34 4.87 -6.58
CA ASP A 31 -15.89 4.58 -5.21
C ASP A 31 -14.45 4.03 -5.16
N ASN A 32 -13.71 4.07 -6.27
CA ASN A 32 -12.31 3.65 -6.34
C ASN A 32 -11.35 4.83 -6.10
N ALA A 33 -10.58 4.78 -5.01
CA ALA A 33 -9.56 5.77 -4.66
C ALA A 33 -8.49 5.96 -5.74
N ALA A 34 -8.07 4.89 -6.42
CA ALA A 34 -7.01 4.95 -7.42
C ALA A 34 -7.36 5.90 -8.58
N LEU A 35 -8.61 5.93 -9.05
CA LEU A 35 -9.04 6.86 -10.11
C LEU A 35 -8.93 8.31 -9.67
N ARG A 36 -9.15 8.58 -8.38
CA ARG A 36 -8.96 9.91 -7.79
C ARG A 36 -7.49 10.23 -7.61
N TYR A 37 -6.65 9.26 -7.23
CA TYR A 37 -5.19 9.45 -7.21
C TYR A 37 -4.62 9.76 -8.58
N TRP A 38 -5.08 9.09 -9.65
CA TRP A 38 -4.72 9.45 -11.02
C TRP A 38 -5.06 10.90 -11.36
N SER A 39 -6.24 11.36 -10.92
CA SER A 39 -6.63 12.77 -11.07
C SER A 39 -5.70 13.69 -10.27
N ALA A 40 -5.36 13.32 -9.03
CA ALA A 40 -4.40 14.07 -8.20
C ALA A 40 -3.04 14.17 -8.90
N PHE A 41 -2.52 13.07 -9.45
CA PHE A 41 -1.26 13.04 -10.17
C PHE A 41 -1.26 13.95 -11.40
N SER A 42 -2.37 14.02 -12.14
CA SER A 42 -2.50 14.94 -13.28
C SER A 42 -2.57 16.41 -12.88
N ALA A 43 -2.98 16.69 -11.63
CA ALA A 43 -3.06 18.03 -11.08
C ALA A 43 -1.77 18.47 -10.37
N VAL A 44 -0.80 17.57 -10.18
CA VAL A 44 0.51 17.93 -9.61
C VAL A 44 1.21 18.87 -10.58
N GLN A 45 1.60 20.04 -10.09
CA GLN A 45 2.43 21.00 -10.80
C GLN A 45 3.88 20.76 -10.37
N ASP A 46 4.52 19.76 -10.97
CA ASP A 46 5.87 19.28 -10.63
C ASP A 46 6.99 19.84 -11.51
N SER A 47 6.67 20.75 -12.45
CA SER A 47 7.48 21.06 -13.63
C SER A 47 8.88 21.61 -13.39
N ALA A 48 9.39 21.65 -12.14
CA ALA A 48 10.80 21.80 -11.84
C ALA A 48 11.18 21.43 -10.39
N ILE A 49 10.76 20.28 -9.81
CA ILE A 49 11.52 19.77 -8.65
C ILE A 49 12.85 19.24 -9.19
N THR A 50 13.91 20.01 -9.01
CA THR A 50 15.27 19.60 -9.41
C THR A 50 15.75 18.43 -8.55
N ASP A 51 16.73 17.65 -9.02
CA ASP A 51 17.34 16.57 -8.23
C ASP A 51 17.89 17.06 -6.89
N GLU A 52 18.40 18.30 -6.85
CA GLU A 52 18.86 18.97 -5.63
C GLU A 52 17.71 19.17 -4.65
N GLN A 53 16.59 19.72 -5.11
CA GLN A 53 15.38 19.89 -4.30
C GLN A 53 14.81 18.54 -3.87
N ALA A 54 14.84 17.51 -4.72
CA ALA A 54 14.39 16.17 -4.34
C ALA A 54 15.28 15.58 -3.23
N ARG A 55 16.61 15.78 -3.28
CA ARG A 55 17.53 15.38 -2.20
C ARG A 55 17.25 16.14 -0.90
N GLU A 56 17.06 17.44 -0.99
CA GLU A 56 16.75 18.27 0.17
C GLU A 56 15.42 17.88 0.81
N LEU A 57 14.38 17.68 0.00
CA LEU A 57 13.08 17.19 0.47
C LEU A 57 13.21 15.83 1.16
N ASN A 58 14.02 14.91 0.63
CA ASN A 58 14.28 13.65 1.31
C ASN A 58 15.00 13.87 2.65
N ALA A 59 15.98 14.78 2.72
CA ALA A 59 16.67 15.08 3.97
C ALA A 59 15.71 15.64 5.05
N ILE A 60 14.76 16.49 4.65
CA ILE A 60 13.69 16.99 5.54
C ILE A 60 12.83 15.84 6.04
N LEU A 61 12.37 14.97 5.13
CA LEU A 61 11.52 13.82 5.47
C LEU A 61 12.25 12.74 6.27
N ASP A 62 13.57 12.69 6.16
CA ASP A 62 14.45 11.84 6.98
C ASP A 62 14.81 12.44 8.34
N GLY A 63 14.39 13.68 8.59
CA GLY A 63 14.69 14.42 9.82
C GLY A 63 16.16 14.85 9.93
N THR A 64 16.90 14.81 8.82
CA THR A 64 18.32 15.22 8.77
C THR A 64 18.50 16.68 8.35
N ALA A 65 17.42 17.33 7.89
CA ALA A 65 17.36 18.76 7.63
C ALA A 65 16.06 19.38 8.20
N PRO A 66 16.08 20.64 8.64
CA PRO A 66 14.88 21.33 9.08
C PRO A 66 13.98 21.73 7.90
N TYR A 67 12.67 21.76 8.12
CA TYR A 67 11.71 22.33 7.18
C TYR A 67 11.71 23.87 7.25
N ASP A 68 11.80 24.53 6.10
CA ASP A 68 11.69 25.99 5.97
C ASP A 68 10.44 26.35 5.16
N ASP A 69 9.39 26.81 5.83
CA ASP A 69 8.11 27.13 5.19
C ASP A 69 8.25 28.22 4.12
N THR A 70 9.14 29.19 4.33
CA THR A 70 9.32 30.31 3.40
C THR A 70 9.84 29.85 2.04
N LYS A 71 10.56 28.73 2.00
CA LYS A 71 11.12 28.13 0.78
C LYS A 71 10.09 27.29 0.01
N TYR A 72 9.17 26.63 0.71
CA TYR A 72 8.26 25.64 0.12
C TYR A 72 6.82 26.12 -0.05
N LYS A 73 6.43 27.24 0.56
CA LYS A 73 5.07 27.78 0.50
C LYS A 73 4.52 27.88 -0.94
N ASP A 74 5.25 28.49 -1.86
CA ASP A 74 4.80 28.65 -3.25
C ASP A 74 4.59 27.30 -3.98
N LEU A 75 5.44 26.31 -3.67
CA LEU A 75 5.30 24.95 -4.21
C LEU A 75 4.01 24.29 -3.69
N LEU A 76 3.72 24.45 -2.41
CA LEU A 76 2.53 23.90 -1.76
C LEU A 76 1.24 24.58 -2.25
N GLU A 77 1.26 25.91 -2.41
CA GLU A 77 0.12 26.66 -2.95
C GLU A 77 -0.23 26.19 -4.37
N LYS A 78 0.76 26.03 -5.26
CA LYS A 78 0.55 25.50 -6.62
C LYS A 78 -0.01 24.08 -6.64
N ASN A 79 0.28 23.27 -5.61
CA ASN A 79 -0.12 21.87 -5.53
C ASN A 79 -1.32 21.61 -4.61
N THR A 80 -1.98 22.66 -4.12
CA THR A 80 -3.12 22.52 -3.18
C THR A 80 -4.25 21.68 -3.78
N LEU A 81 -4.60 21.88 -5.06
CA LEU A 81 -5.64 21.07 -5.72
C LEU A 81 -5.29 19.57 -5.74
N ALA A 82 -4.05 19.20 -6.04
CA ALA A 82 -3.62 17.81 -6.05
C ALA A 82 -3.73 17.18 -4.65
N LEU A 83 -3.31 17.92 -3.61
CA LEU A 83 -3.40 17.50 -2.21
C LEU A 83 -4.85 17.34 -1.74
N GLU A 84 -5.76 18.23 -2.16
CA GLU A 84 -7.18 18.10 -1.86
C GLU A 84 -7.83 16.90 -2.55
N ILE A 85 -7.48 16.64 -3.81
CA ILE A 85 -7.97 15.44 -4.53
C ILE A 85 -7.47 14.18 -3.82
N MET A 86 -6.20 14.14 -3.44
CA MET A 86 -5.61 13.06 -2.64
C MET A 86 -6.36 12.86 -1.33
N ALA A 87 -6.61 13.93 -0.57
CA ALA A 87 -7.34 13.83 0.69
C ALA A 87 -8.75 13.27 0.50
N ARG A 88 -9.49 13.71 -0.53
CA ARG A 88 -10.81 13.16 -0.86
C ARG A 88 -10.73 11.69 -1.25
N ALA A 89 -9.72 11.28 -2.01
CA ALA A 89 -9.53 9.90 -2.43
C ALA A 89 -9.36 8.97 -1.22
N THR A 90 -8.64 9.40 -0.19
CA THR A 90 -8.39 8.59 1.03
C THR A 90 -9.65 8.34 1.87
N SER A 91 -10.75 9.05 1.59
CA SER A 91 -12.04 8.79 2.23
C SER A 91 -12.80 7.60 1.61
N LEU A 92 -12.37 7.11 0.44
CA LEU A 92 -13.00 6.00 -0.26
C LEU A 92 -12.54 4.65 0.29
N ALA A 93 -13.46 3.68 0.31
CA ALA A 93 -13.23 2.39 0.98
C ALA A 93 -12.28 1.46 0.22
N ASN A 94 -12.21 1.59 -1.11
CA ASN A 94 -11.44 0.72 -1.98
C ASN A 94 -10.38 1.49 -2.77
N CYS A 95 -9.25 0.84 -3.03
CA CYS A 95 -8.22 1.31 -3.94
C CYS A 95 -7.77 0.14 -4.80
N ASP A 96 -8.12 0.18 -6.09
CA ASP A 96 -7.70 -0.76 -7.11
C ASP A 96 -7.07 0.03 -8.25
N TRP A 97 -5.78 -0.19 -8.51
CA TRP A 97 -5.03 0.57 -9.51
C TRP A 97 -5.43 0.22 -10.95
N GLY A 98 -6.28 -0.79 -11.16
CA GLY A 98 -6.79 -1.19 -12.48
C GLY A 98 -5.69 -1.77 -13.36
N LEU A 99 -4.67 -2.38 -12.75
CA LEU A 99 -3.54 -2.97 -13.46
C LEU A 99 -3.84 -4.43 -13.79
N ASP A 100 -3.31 -4.90 -14.91
CA ASP A 100 -3.23 -6.34 -15.17
C ASP A 100 -2.09 -6.92 -14.36
N TYR A 101 -2.37 -7.25 -13.11
CA TYR A 101 -1.42 -7.75 -12.13
C TYR A 101 -0.75 -9.08 -12.51
N GLY A 102 -1.27 -9.79 -13.52
CA GLY A 102 -0.66 -11.02 -14.05
C GLY A 102 0.23 -10.79 -15.28
N ALA A 103 0.29 -9.56 -15.80
CA ALA A 103 1.13 -9.22 -16.94
C ALA A 103 2.61 -9.19 -16.56
N GLU A 104 3.45 -9.47 -17.55
CA GLU A 104 4.90 -9.50 -17.42
C GLU A 104 5.48 -8.12 -17.04
N ASP A 105 4.94 -7.06 -17.63
CA ASP A 105 5.36 -5.68 -17.45
C ASP A 105 4.25 -4.84 -16.82
N VAL A 106 3.94 -5.09 -15.54
CA VAL A 106 2.97 -4.28 -14.79
C VAL A 106 3.48 -2.83 -14.68
N PRO A 107 2.73 -1.83 -15.17
CA PRO A 107 3.16 -0.43 -15.08
C PRO A 107 3.29 0.04 -13.62
N VAL A 108 4.47 0.52 -13.24
CA VAL A 108 4.77 1.03 -11.89
C VAL A 108 4.77 2.56 -11.79
N GLU A 109 4.32 3.25 -12.84
CA GLU A 109 4.40 4.71 -12.93
C GLU A 109 3.57 5.41 -11.85
N TYR A 110 2.45 4.83 -11.43
CA TYR A 110 1.64 5.34 -10.31
C TYR A 110 2.45 5.41 -9.00
N ALA A 111 3.29 4.41 -8.73
CA ALA A 111 4.11 4.38 -7.52
C ALA A 111 5.17 5.49 -7.57
N ARG A 112 5.78 5.75 -8.73
CA ARG A 112 6.71 6.89 -8.89
C ARG A 112 6.02 8.23 -8.67
N LYS A 113 4.85 8.43 -9.25
CA LYS A 113 4.04 9.65 -9.03
C LYS A 113 3.60 9.80 -7.59
N ALA A 114 3.33 8.68 -6.91
CA ALA A 114 2.97 8.68 -5.50
C ALA A 114 4.07 9.19 -4.58
N LEU A 115 5.35 8.97 -4.92
CA LEU A 115 6.46 9.56 -4.17
C LEU A 115 6.33 11.08 -4.09
N VAL A 116 6.14 11.75 -5.23
CA VAL A 116 6.05 13.21 -5.27
C VAL A 116 4.86 13.70 -4.44
N LEU A 117 3.68 13.13 -4.68
CA LEU A 117 2.46 13.55 -4.00
C LEU A 117 2.50 13.28 -2.48
N GLY A 118 3.05 12.14 -2.07
CA GLY A 118 3.22 11.79 -0.65
C GLY A 118 4.21 12.70 0.07
N ARG A 119 5.31 13.10 -0.59
CA ARG A 119 6.26 14.09 -0.02
C ARG A 119 5.58 15.45 0.17
N LEU A 120 4.86 15.92 -0.86
CA LEU A 120 4.10 17.17 -0.78
C LEU A 120 3.08 17.15 0.36
N ASN A 121 2.45 16.00 0.64
CA ASN A 121 1.51 15.86 1.74
C ASN A 121 2.15 16.12 3.11
N VAL A 122 3.33 15.55 3.38
CA VAL A 122 4.05 15.77 4.64
C VAL A 122 4.43 17.24 4.81
N LEU A 123 5.00 17.87 3.77
CA LEU A 123 5.35 19.30 3.80
C LEU A 123 4.12 20.17 4.01
N TYR A 124 3.00 19.84 3.36
CA TYR A 124 1.74 20.55 3.53
C TYR A 124 1.22 20.43 4.96
N ALA A 125 1.37 19.28 5.60
CA ALA A 125 1.02 19.16 7.02
C ALA A 125 1.88 20.08 7.88
N PHE A 126 3.21 20.12 7.68
CA PHE A 126 4.10 21.03 8.39
C PHE A 126 3.74 22.50 8.19
N HIS A 127 3.45 22.90 6.94
CA HIS A 127 2.94 24.24 6.63
C HIS A 127 1.69 24.58 7.44
N LEU A 128 0.72 23.66 7.51
CA LEU A 128 -0.52 23.86 8.28
C LEU A 128 -0.25 23.99 9.79
N PHE A 129 0.70 23.24 10.34
CA PHE A 129 1.10 23.39 11.75
C PHE A 129 1.72 24.76 12.03
N ILE A 130 2.65 25.22 11.18
CA ILE A 130 3.29 26.54 11.28
C ILE A 130 2.25 27.66 11.15
N ALA A 131 1.27 27.51 10.25
CA ALA A 131 0.16 28.44 10.08
C ALA A 131 -0.87 28.38 11.23
N GLY A 132 -0.68 27.52 12.23
CA GLY A 132 -1.58 27.36 13.38
C GLY A 132 -2.82 26.50 13.12
N ASN A 133 -2.99 25.96 11.90
CA ASN A 133 -4.09 25.07 11.53
C ASN A 133 -3.77 23.61 11.88
N LYS A 134 -3.65 23.32 13.18
CA LYS A 134 -3.29 21.98 13.69
C LYS A 134 -4.28 20.89 13.27
N ASP A 135 -5.58 21.18 13.28
CA ASP A 135 -6.61 20.23 12.82
C ASP A 135 -6.45 19.88 11.34
N GLY A 136 -6.09 20.87 10.52
CA GLY A 136 -5.72 20.67 9.13
C GLY A 136 -4.50 19.76 9.01
N GLY A 137 -3.41 20.06 9.72
CA GLY A 137 -2.19 19.26 9.71
C GLY A 137 -2.43 17.79 10.10
N VAL A 138 -3.22 17.54 11.14
CA VAL A 138 -3.61 16.20 11.58
C VAL A 138 -4.42 15.45 10.52
N ARG A 139 -5.41 16.11 9.90
CA ARG A 139 -6.17 15.51 8.78
C ARG A 139 -5.27 15.19 7.59
N THR A 140 -4.34 16.09 7.28
CA THR A 140 -3.37 15.89 6.19
C THR A 140 -2.50 14.66 6.43
N PHE A 141 -1.94 14.49 7.63
CA PHE A 141 -1.19 13.28 7.98
C PHE A 141 -2.03 12.00 7.92
N ALA A 142 -3.27 12.04 8.41
CA ALA A 142 -4.17 10.89 8.33
C ALA A 142 -4.44 10.47 6.87
N ALA A 143 -4.66 11.44 5.99
CA ALA A 143 -4.80 11.21 4.55
C ALA A 143 -3.48 10.65 3.94
N GLY A 144 -2.34 11.22 4.32
CA GLY A 144 -1.02 10.75 3.89
C GLY A 144 -0.72 9.31 4.25
N LEU A 145 -1.01 8.90 5.50
CA LEU A 145 -0.87 7.52 5.96
C LEU A 145 -1.76 6.56 5.16
N ARG A 146 -3.04 6.91 4.95
CA ARG A 146 -3.97 6.09 4.16
C ARG A 146 -3.53 5.98 2.71
N PHE A 147 -3.15 7.08 2.08
CA PHE A 147 -2.65 7.09 0.71
C PHE A 147 -1.41 6.21 0.55
N SER A 148 -0.45 6.34 1.47
CA SER A 148 0.79 5.55 1.44
C SER A 148 0.50 4.06 1.52
N HIS A 149 -0.49 3.65 2.33
CA HIS A 149 -0.99 2.27 2.34
C HIS A 149 -1.65 1.87 1.01
N ASP A 150 -2.52 2.73 0.47
CA ASP A 150 -3.24 2.48 -0.79
C ASP A 150 -2.30 2.32 -2.00
N VAL A 151 -1.14 2.98 -2.00
CA VAL A 151 -0.08 2.79 -3.01
C VAL A 151 0.42 1.35 -3.06
N GLY A 152 0.42 0.63 -1.94
CA GLY A 152 0.83 -0.77 -1.89
C GLY A 152 -0.29 -1.76 -2.27
N ASN A 153 -1.55 -1.32 -2.31
CA ASN A 153 -2.68 -2.24 -2.52
C ASN A 153 -2.65 -2.89 -3.89
N GLY A 154 -2.62 -4.23 -3.91
CA GLY A 154 -2.59 -5.03 -5.13
C GLY A 154 -1.30 -4.90 -5.94
N GLY A 155 -0.34 -4.07 -5.53
CA GLY A 155 0.85 -3.74 -6.31
C GLY A 155 1.96 -4.79 -6.25
N SER A 156 2.98 -4.58 -7.09
CA SER A 156 4.25 -5.31 -7.08
C SER A 156 5.05 -5.11 -5.81
N LEU A 157 6.13 -5.87 -5.63
CA LEU A 157 7.08 -5.64 -4.54
C LEU A 157 7.71 -4.24 -4.63
N PHE A 158 7.92 -3.74 -5.86
CA PHE A 158 8.37 -2.35 -6.06
C PHE A 158 7.36 -1.34 -5.49
N ALA A 159 6.08 -1.46 -5.83
CA ALA A 159 5.05 -0.57 -5.29
C ALA A 159 4.94 -0.68 -3.76
N THR A 160 5.10 -1.88 -3.22
CA THR A 160 5.14 -2.12 -1.76
C THR A 160 6.32 -1.42 -1.09
N LEU A 161 7.51 -1.42 -1.71
CA LEU A 161 8.67 -0.69 -1.19
C LEU A 161 8.42 0.82 -1.19
N ILE A 162 7.85 1.36 -2.27
CA ILE A 162 7.48 2.77 -2.34
C ILE A 162 6.46 3.13 -1.25
N ALA A 163 5.41 2.33 -1.10
CA ALA A 163 4.40 2.49 -0.06
C ALA A 163 5.02 2.47 1.34
N LYS A 164 5.99 1.58 1.57
CA LYS A 164 6.73 1.49 2.84
C LYS A 164 7.50 2.77 3.12
N ASP A 165 8.25 3.30 2.15
CA ASP A 165 9.05 4.51 2.36
C ASP A 165 8.16 5.72 2.63
N LEU A 166 7.04 5.84 1.90
CA LEU A 166 6.01 6.84 2.16
C LEU A 166 5.44 6.71 3.58
N LEU A 167 5.07 5.50 4.01
CA LEU A 167 4.56 5.27 5.36
C LEU A 167 5.58 5.66 6.44
N VAL A 168 6.85 5.26 6.28
CA VAL A 168 7.91 5.61 7.24
C VAL A 168 8.07 7.13 7.35
N ASN A 169 8.06 7.85 6.23
CA ASN A 169 8.14 9.31 6.23
C ASN A 169 6.97 9.97 6.97
N HIS A 170 5.74 9.51 6.72
CA HIS A 170 4.57 10.04 7.43
C HIS A 170 4.58 9.69 8.93
N LEU A 171 4.93 8.45 9.28
CA LEU A 171 5.04 8.02 10.68
C LEU A 171 6.14 8.77 11.43
N ARG A 172 7.21 9.16 10.73
CA ARG A 172 8.26 10.04 11.27
C ARG A 172 7.75 11.44 11.53
N ALA A 173 7.16 12.07 10.52
CA ALA A 173 6.58 13.39 10.66
C ALA A 173 5.52 13.46 11.78
N VAL A 174 4.69 12.42 11.92
CA VAL A 174 3.73 12.30 13.04
C VAL A 174 4.43 12.25 14.39
N ALA A 175 5.49 11.44 14.53
CA ALA A 175 6.26 11.37 15.77
C ALA A 175 6.89 12.72 16.12
N ASP A 176 7.48 13.41 15.14
CA ASP A 176 8.13 14.71 15.34
C ASP A 176 7.12 15.77 15.81
N VAL A 177 5.95 15.83 15.17
CA VAL A 177 4.88 16.76 15.57
C VAL A 177 4.33 16.42 16.95
N LEU A 178 4.24 15.15 17.35
CA LEU A 178 3.84 14.78 18.72
C LEU A 178 4.81 15.29 19.79
N HIS A 179 6.09 15.45 19.44
CA HIS A 179 7.11 15.99 20.34
C HIS A 179 7.16 17.53 20.34
N LEU A 180 6.99 18.15 19.18
CA LEU A 180 7.13 19.60 19.01
C LEU A 180 5.84 20.37 19.29
N GLU A 181 4.69 19.77 18.99
CA GLU A 181 3.39 20.42 19.07
C GLU A 181 2.57 19.91 20.26
N GLN A 182 1.96 20.83 20.99
CA GLN A 182 0.88 20.49 21.92
C GLN A 182 -0.38 20.17 21.12
N LEU A 183 -0.57 18.88 20.81
CA LEU A 183 -1.80 18.36 20.23
C LEU A 183 -2.87 18.10 21.30
N SER A 184 -4.12 18.47 21.00
CA SER A 184 -5.27 18.15 21.84
C SER A 184 -5.55 16.65 21.88
N ALA A 185 -6.33 16.20 22.87
CA ALA A 185 -6.75 14.79 22.96
C ALA A 185 -7.50 14.32 21.70
N ALA A 186 -8.35 15.17 21.12
CA ALA A 186 -9.08 14.86 19.89
C ALA A 186 -8.14 14.70 18.69
N GLN A 187 -7.14 15.58 18.57
CA GLN A 187 -6.12 15.51 17.52
C GLN A 187 -5.28 14.23 17.62
N ARG A 188 -4.85 13.87 18.85
CA ARG A 188 -4.14 12.61 19.11
C ARG A 188 -4.99 11.39 18.78
N ALA A 189 -6.25 11.37 19.21
CA ALA A 189 -7.18 10.28 18.91
C ALA A 189 -7.38 10.08 17.40
N GLN A 190 -7.41 11.16 16.62
CA GLN A 190 -7.52 11.06 15.18
C GLN A 190 -6.28 10.42 14.53
N LEU A 191 -5.06 10.79 14.97
CA LEU A 191 -3.83 10.15 14.50
C LEU A 191 -3.75 8.68 14.94
N GLN A 192 -4.18 8.38 16.18
CA GLN A 192 -4.26 7.02 16.69
C GLN A 192 -5.17 6.14 15.81
N GLU A 193 -6.36 6.65 15.46
CA GLU A 193 -7.28 5.94 14.56
C GLU A 193 -6.68 5.76 13.16
N ALA A 194 -6.00 6.77 12.62
CA ALA A 194 -5.34 6.66 11.32
C ALA A 194 -4.26 5.56 11.32
N VAL A 195 -3.41 5.51 12.36
CA VAL A 195 -2.36 4.49 12.52
C VAL A 195 -2.94 3.10 12.81
N ARG A 196 -4.07 3.03 13.53
CA ARG A 196 -4.78 1.76 13.79
C ARG A 196 -5.34 1.17 12.50
N ARG A 197 -5.89 1.99 11.60
CA ARG A 197 -6.43 1.56 10.30
C ARG A 197 -5.39 0.94 9.37
N LEU A 198 -4.10 1.20 9.60
CA LEU A 198 -3.01 0.56 8.84
C LEU A 198 -2.84 -0.93 9.17
N GLY A 199 -3.47 -1.45 10.24
CA GLY A 199 -3.41 -2.87 10.57
C GLY A 199 -1.97 -3.39 10.74
N GLU A 200 -1.64 -4.50 10.08
CA GLU A 200 -0.28 -5.08 10.08
C GLU A 200 0.68 -4.37 9.09
N GLY A 201 0.27 -3.25 8.49
CA GLY A 201 1.03 -2.55 7.47
C GLY A 201 0.69 -3.04 6.07
N LEU A 202 1.72 -3.35 5.27
CA LEU A 202 1.58 -3.68 3.86
C LEU A 202 1.52 -5.20 3.61
N ASP A 203 0.86 -5.62 2.53
CA ASP A 203 0.78 -7.02 2.12
C ASP A 203 2.00 -7.45 1.28
N TRP A 204 3.15 -7.55 1.95
CA TRP A 204 4.41 -8.01 1.37
C TRP A 204 4.29 -9.40 0.71
N ARG A 205 3.41 -10.25 1.25
CA ARG A 205 3.23 -11.63 0.80
C ARG A 205 2.61 -11.67 -0.58
N THR A 206 1.50 -10.97 -0.75
CA THR A 206 0.80 -10.90 -2.04
C THR A 206 1.68 -10.22 -3.09
N ALA A 207 2.36 -9.12 -2.72
CA ALA A 207 3.24 -8.39 -3.64
C ALA A 207 4.41 -9.24 -4.16
N ALA A 208 5.12 -9.95 -3.27
CA ALA A 208 6.22 -10.82 -3.69
C ALA A 208 5.73 -12.02 -4.52
N LYS A 209 4.57 -12.58 -4.18
CA LYS A 209 3.96 -13.67 -4.96
C LYS A 209 3.65 -13.22 -6.38
N LEU A 210 3.04 -12.04 -6.54
CA LEU A 210 2.64 -11.46 -7.82
C LEU A 210 3.85 -11.29 -8.75
N ASP A 211 4.92 -10.66 -8.29
CA ASP A 211 6.13 -10.44 -9.10
C ASP A 211 6.77 -11.77 -9.55
N LEU A 212 6.81 -12.76 -8.66
CA LEU A 212 7.37 -14.08 -8.99
C LEU A 212 6.45 -14.88 -9.93
N GLU A 213 5.13 -14.72 -9.81
CA GLU A 213 4.17 -15.34 -10.73
C GLU A 213 4.22 -14.73 -12.14
N GLY A 214 4.56 -13.45 -12.26
CA GLY A 214 4.83 -12.80 -13.56
C GLY A 214 5.96 -13.45 -14.36
N LEU A 215 6.88 -14.15 -13.70
CA LEU A 215 7.96 -14.88 -14.39
C LEU A 215 7.47 -16.18 -15.05
N ARG A 216 6.23 -16.63 -14.82
CA ARG A 216 5.75 -17.93 -15.31
C ARG A 216 5.64 -17.99 -16.84
N SER A 217 5.27 -16.88 -17.49
CA SER A 217 5.16 -16.80 -18.97
C SER A 217 6.50 -17.15 -19.63
N HIS A 218 7.59 -16.55 -19.14
CA HIS A 218 8.94 -16.70 -19.65
C HIS A 218 9.46 -18.14 -19.63
N TYR A 219 9.03 -18.93 -18.65
CA TYR A 219 9.55 -20.28 -18.41
C TYR A 219 8.54 -21.38 -18.72
N ALA A 220 7.41 -21.06 -19.36
CA ALA A 220 6.36 -22.03 -19.66
C ALA A 220 6.84 -23.22 -20.52
N GLY A 221 7.82 -22.98 -21.42
CA GLY A 221 8.42 -24.00 -22.27
C GLY A 221 9.53 -24.83 -21.62
N ASP A 222 9.99 -24.47 -20.42
CA ASP A 222 11.07 -25.15 -19.70
C ASP A 222 10.52 -25.79 -18.41
N ALA A 223 10.27 -27.09 -18.47
CA ALA A 223 9.71 -27.84 -17.34
C ALA A 223 10.60 -27.80 -16.08
N VAL A 224 11.92 -27.77 -16.25
CA VAL A 224 12.88 -27.74 -15.12
C VAL A 224 12.81 -26.38 -14.45
N THR A 225 12.91 -25.31 -15.23
CA THR A 225 12.85 -23.94 -14.70
C THR A 225 11.49 -23.60 -14.10
N SER A 226 10.40 -24.03 -14.75
CA SER A 226 9.03 -23.84 -14.25
C SER A 226 8.76 -24.56 -12.91
N THR A 227 9.30 -25.77 -12.75
CA THR A 227 9.21 -26.51 -11.48
C THR A 227 10.02 -25.82 -10.38
N ALA A 228 11.23 -25.35 -10.71
CA ALA A 228 12.07 -24.60 -9.78
C ALA A 228 11.40 -23.30 -9.33
N LEU A 229 10.83 -22.52 -10.26
CA LEU A 229 10.07 -21.30 -9.97
C LEU A 229 8.89 -21.57 -9.04
N THR A 230 8.12 -22.62 -9.28
CA THR A 230 6.98 -22.99 -8.41
C THR A 230 7.42 -23.30 -6.98
N ARG A 231 8.54 -24.00 -6.80
CA ARG A 231 9.14 -24.25 -5.48
C ARG A 231 9.61 -22.95 -4.82
N ILE A 232 10.26 -22.07 -5.58
CA ILE A 232 10.75 -20.78 -5.07
C ILE A 232 9.57 -19.91 -4.61
N ILE A 233 8.52 -19.73 -5.43
CA ILE A 233 7.33 -18.96 -5.06
C ILE A 233 6.75 -19.44 -3.73
N SER A 234 6.55 -20.76 -3.60
CA SER A 234 5.98 -21.36 -2.40
C SER A 234 6.84 -21.11 -1.17
N SER A 235 8.17 -21.30 -1.27
CA SER A 235 9.11 -21.04 -0.19
C SER A 235 9.22 -19.56 0.16
N TYR A 236 9.19 -18.67 -0.84
CA TYR A 236 9.36 -17.23 -0.65
C TYR A 236 8.21 -16.63 0.16
N VAL A 237 6.98 -17.00 -0.21
CA VAL A 237 5.75 -16.60 0.47
C VAL A 237 5.78 -17.04 1.94
N VAL A 238 6.23 -18.27 2.20
CA VAL A 238 6.37 -18.80 3.57
C VAL A 238 7.43 -18.04 4.38
N VAL A 239 8.57 -17.68 3.77
CA VAL A 239 9.62 -16.90 4.45
C VAL A 239 9.11 -15.55 4.95
N LEU A 240 8.19 -14.92 4.22
CA LEU A 240 7.62 -13.64 4.63
C LEU A 240 6.67 -13.75 5.84
N GLU A 241 6.19 -14.95 6.17
CA GLU A 241 5.42 -15.25 7.36
C GLU A 241 6.30 -15.78 8.50
N ASP A 242 7.32 -16.58 8.16
CA ASP A 242 8.25 -17.21 9.10
C ASP A 242 9.69 -17.14 8.59
N GLN A 243 10.45 -16.19 9.15
CA GLN A 243 11.85 -15.95 8.80
C GLN A 243 12.75 -17.19 9.05
N SER A 244 12.36 -18.11 9.93
CA SER A 244 13.14 -19.34 10.18
C SER A 244 13.24 -20.25 8.94
N LYS A 245 12.37 -20.04 7.95
CA LYS A 245 12.33 -20.81 6.68
C LYS A 245 13.30 -20.28 5.62
N LEU A 246 14.04 -19.21 5.89
CA LEU A 246 14.99 -18.63 4.96
C LEU A 246 16.00 -19.66 4.39
N PRO A 247 16.58 -20.59 5.17
CA PRO A 247 17.48 -21.61 4.63
C PRO A 247 16.83 -22.54 3.58
N THR A 248 15.53 -22.80 3.70
CA THR A 248 14.77 -23.60 2.73
C THR A 248 14.63 -22.87 1.40
N LEU A 249 14.35 -21.55 1.45
CA LEU A 249 14.33 -20.72 0.26
C LEU A 249 15.71 -20.63 -0.40
N ASP A 250 16.77 -20.40 0.38
CA ASP A 250 18.14 -20.32 -0.12
C ASP A 250 18.58 -21.62 -0.81
N ALA A 251 18.15 -22.78 -0.28
CA ALA A 251 18.37 -24.06 -0.94
C ALA A 251 17.59 -24.17 -2.26
N ALA A 252 16.33 -23.74 -2.29
CA ALA A 252 15.52 -23.73 -3.51
C ALA A 252 16.14 -22.85 -4.61
N ILE A 253 16.58 -21.64 -4.26
CA ILE A 253 17.24 -20.70 -5.19
C ILE A 253 18.57 -21.26 -5.69
N ARG A 254 19.43 -21.78 -4.82
CA ARG A 254 20.72 -22.37 -5.23
C ARG A 254 20.58 -23.59 -6.14
N SER A 255 19.48 -24.34 -6.01
CA SER A 255 19.20 -25.50 -6.86
C SER A 255 18.56 -25.15 -8.21
N ALA A 256 18.17 -23.89 -8.41
CA ALA A 256 17.50 -23.44 -9.62
C ALA A 256 18.51 -23.06 -10.72
N PRO A 257 18.08 -23.06 -12.00
CA PRO A 257 18.88 -22.52 -13.09
C PRO A 257 19.32 -21.08 -12.81
N GLN A 258 20.58 -20.76 -13.12
CA GLN A 258 21.20 -19.48 -12.75
C GLN A 258 20.43 -18.26 -13.26
N GLN A 259 19.86 -18.35 -14.47
CA GLN A 259 19.07 -17.28 -15.07
C GLN A 259 17.85 -16.94 -14.22
N LEU A 260 17.14 -17.95 -13.71
CA LEU A 260 16.02 -17.77 -12.79
C LEU A 260 16.50 -17.25 -11.44
N ALA A 261 17.57 -17.83 -10.88
CA ALA A 261 18.10 -17.44 -9.56
C ALA A 261 18.46 -15.95 -9.49
N ASN A 262 18.97 -15.37 -10.59
CA ASN A 262 19.33 -13.95 -10.68
C ASN A 262 18.12 -12.99 -10.67
N LEU A 263 16.92 -13.48 -10.96
CA LEU A 263 15.69 -12.68 -10.97
C LEU A 263 14.95 -12.71 -9.62
N ILE A 264 15.33 -13.60 -8.71
CA ILE A 264 14.64 -13.74 -7.43
C ILE A 264 15.04 -12.58 -6.50
N PRO A 265 14.08 -11.79 -5.98
CA PRO A 265 14.40 -10.69 -5.08
C PRO A 265 15.08 -11.19 -3.80
N ASN A 266 16.05 -10.44 -3.27
CA ASN A 266 16.75 -10.84 -2.04
C ASN A 266 15.79 -10.87 -0.83
N ALA A 267 15.39 -12.07 -0.40
CA ALA A 267 14.40 -12.26 0.66
C ALA A 267 14.83 -11.69 2.01
N LYS A 268 16.13 -11.77 2.35
CA LYS A 268 16.66 -11.15 3.56
C LYS A 268 16.44 -9.63 3.52
N ARG A 269 16.71 -8.99 2.38
CA ARG A 269 16.49 -7.56 2.22
C ARG A 269 15.01 -7.18 2.34
N VAL A 270 14.11 -7.98 1.76
CA VAL A 270 12.66 -7.75 1.88
C VAL A 270 12.20 -7.86 3.34
N LEU A 271 12.68 -8.87 4.08
CA LEU A 271 12.40 -9.03 5.51
C LEU A 271 12.90 -7.84 6.34
N GLU A 272 14.10 -7.33 6.04
CA GLU A 272 14.62 -6.12 6.68
C GLU A 272 13.70 -4.91 6.45
N GLN A 273 13.20 -4.71 5.22
CA GLN A 273 12.27 -3.61 4.92
C GLN A 273 10.91 -3.76 5.62
N LYS A 274 10.39 -4.99 5.68
CA LYS A 274 9.16 -5.31 6.44
C LYS A 274 9.35 -5.03 7.94
N GLN A 275 10.47 -5.46 8.51
CA GLN A 275 10.75 -5.25 9.94
C GLN A 275 10.93 -3.77 10.27
N ASP A 276 11.59 -3.00 9.41
CA ASP A 276 11.75 -1.55 9.56
C ASP A 276 10.39 -0.84 9.66
N LEU A 277 9.45 -1.14 8.76
CA LEU A 277 8.08 -0.62 8.81
C LEU A 277 7.36 -1.02 10.11
N ASN A 278 7.45 -2.30 10.50
CA ASN A 278 6.81 -2.80 11.71
C ASN A 278 7.32 -2.09 12.96
N ASN A 279 8.64 -1.90 13.07
CA ASN A 279 9.26 -1.16 14.16
C ASN A 279 8.72 0.27 14.21
N ARG A 280 8.62 0.94 13.05
CA ARG A 280 8.12 2.32 12.99
C ARG A 280 6.66 2.43 13.38
N LEU A 281 5.81 1.50 12.92
CA LEU A 281 4.40 1.43 13.31
C LEU A 281 4.24 1.22 14.82
N LEU A 282 4.99 0.29 15.42
CA LEU A 282 4.95 0.04 16.86
C LEU A 282 5.39 1.26 17.68
N GLN A 283 6.47 1.91 17.25
CA GLN A 283 6.96 3.14 17.89
C GLN A 283 5.89 4.23 17.86
N THR A 284 5.32 4.53 16.69
CA THR A 284 4.30 5.59 16.57
C THR A 284 3.02 5.25 17.34
N ARG A 285 2.61 3.97 17.39
CA ARG A 285 1.50 3.53 18.25
C ARG A 285 1.76 3.80 19.71
N SER A 286 2.97 3.49 20.20
CA SER A 286 3.35 3.75 21.59
C SER A 286 3.35 5.23 21.94
N LEU A 287 3.68 6.12 20.99
CA LEU A 287 3.68 7.57 21.21
C LEU A 287 2.25 8.18 21.26
N LEU A 288 1.27 7.49 20.67
CA LEU A 288 -0.11 7.93 20.56
C LEU A 288 -1.04 7.37 21.65
N GLN A 289 -0.54 6.45 22.50
CA GLN A 289 -1.22 5.94 23.69
C GLN A 289 -1.11 6.93 24.85
#